data_AF-A0A351EJQ5-F1
#
_entry.id   AF-A0A351EJQ5-F1
#
_cell.length_a   1.000
_cell.length_b   1.000
_cell.length_c   1.000
_cell.angle_alpha   90.00
_cell.angle_beta   90.00
_cell.angle_gamma   90.00
#
_symmetry.space_group_name_H-M   'P 1'
#
loop_
_entity.id
_entity.type
_entity.pdbx_description
1 polymer ?
#
loop_
_entity_poly.entity_id
_entity_poly.type
_entity_poly.pdbx_seq_one_letter_code
_entity_poly.pdbx_strand_id
1 'polypeptide(L)'
;MANVLILEPWHRGSHHNWFTGWASTSRHNLNVAEATELGWRKSLITAPTQFAAKIQDCHGEIDALVACTPIDLPAVFGLLDRSVKRPPTLLYMHESQIGYPPGPKGGRAFPGMVADWGSIMAADQIAV
;
A
#
# COMPACT_ATOMS: atom_id res chain seq x y z
N MET A 1 19.37 11.29 0.65
CA MET A 1 18.47 10.61 1.60
C MET A 1 17.07 11.00 1.18
N ALA A 2 16.18 10.03 0.98
CA ALA A 2 14.82 10.30 0.52
C ALA A 2 13.83 10.01 1.65
N ASN A 3 12.72 10.74 1.69
CA ASN A 3 11.58 10.50 2.54
C ASN A 3 10.59 9.59 1.81
N VAL A 4 10.45 8.37 2.30
CA VAL A 4 9.60 7.34 1.71
C VAL A 4 8.41 7.12 2.62
N LEU A 5 7.21 7.29 2.10
CA LEU A 5 5.98 6.92 2.79
C LEU A 5 5.52 5.54 2.32
N ILE A 6 5.38 4.63 3.26
CA ILE A 6 5.01 3.25 3.02
C ILE A 6 3.52 3.09 3.32
N LEU A 7 2.73 2.62 2.37
CA LEU A 7 1.30 2.39 2.52
C LEU A 7 1.04 0.92 2.87
N GLU A 8 0.66 0.66 4.12
CA GLU A 8 0.49 -0.69 4.66
C GLU A 8 -0.92 -0.90 5.22
N PRO A 9 -1.84 -1.50 4.43
CA PRO A 9 -3.20 -1.79 4.89
C PRO A 9 -3.23 -2.72 6.10
N TRP A 10 -2.19 -3.54 6.26
CA TRP A 10 -2.09 -4.53 7.33
C TRP A 10 -0.65 -4.68 7.82
N HIS A 11 -0.21 -3.75 8.67
CA HIS A 11 1.16 -3.75 9.20
C HIS A 11 1.35 -4.73 10.37
N ARG A 12 1.22 -6.04 10.08
CA ARG A 12 1.46 -7.12 11.05
C ARG A 12 2.17 -8.30 10.40
N GLY A 13 2.76 -9.19 11.20
CA GLY A 13 3.35 -10.43 10.71
C GLY A 13 4.44 -10.22 9.66
N SER A 14 4.31 -10.86 8.51
CA SER A 14 5.22 -10.78 7.36
C SER A 14 5.48 -9.34 6.90
N HIS A 15 4.44 -8.52 6.81
CA HIS A 15 4.53 -7.09 6.45
C HIS A 15 5.37 -6.29 7.44
N HIS A 16 5.14 -6.49 8.75
CA HIS A 16 5.93 -5.82 9.79
C HIS A 16 7.39 -6.25 9.78
N ASN A 17 7.66 -7.54 9.57
CA ASN A 17 9.01 -8.07 9.48
C ASN A 17 9.76 -7.53 8.26
N TRP A 18 9.07 -7.39 7.12
CA TRP A 18 9.64 -6.76 5.92
C TRP A 18 10.01 -5.31 6.18
N PHE A 19 9.08 -4.51 6.71
CA PHE A 19 9.32 -3.11 7.01
C PHE A 19 10.48 -2.93 7.99
N THR A 20 10.48 -3.64 9.12
CA THR A 20 11.54 -3.53 10.13
C THR A 20 12.91 -3.94 9.59
N GLY A 21 12.97 -5.00 8.78
CA GLY A 21 14.20 -5.41 8.08
C GLY A 21 14.72 -4.30 7.17
N TRP A 22 13.85 -3.71 6.35
CA TRP A 22 14.24 -2.62 5.46
C TRP A 22 14.67 -1.37 6.25
N ALA A 23 13.88 -0.95 7.24
CA ALA A 23 14.17 0.22 8.07
C ALA A 23 15.50 0.10 8.81
N SER A 24 15.87 -1.10 9.28
CA SER A 24 17.13 -1.33 10.00
C SER A 24 18.39 -1.17 9.15
N THR A 25 18.27 -1.24 7.82
CA THR A 25 19.41 -1.21 6.88
C THR A 25 19.36 -0.05 5.89
N SER A 26 18.23 0.65 5.81
CA SER A 26 18.00 1.75 4.88
C SER A 26 18.75 3.02 5.29
N ARG A 27 19.22 3.77 4.28
CA ARG A 27 19.70 5.15 4.43
C ARG A 27 18.62 6.19 4.15
N HIS A 28 17.40 5.74 3.82
CA HIS A 28 16.23 6.58 3.57
C HIS A 28 15.44 6.76 4.86
N ASN A 29 14.69 7.86 4.95
CA ASN A 29 13.74 8.07 6.03
C ASN A 29 12.45 7.32 5.67
N LEU A 30 12.14 6.25 6.38
CA LEU A 30 10.97 5.42 6.11
C LEU A 30 9.87 5.71 7.14
N ASN A 31 8.73 6.19 6.66
CA ASN A 31 7.53 6.39 7.46
C ASN A 31 6.45 5.41 7.02
N VAL A 32 5.71 4.81 7.96
CA VAL A 32 4.64 3.88 7.64
C VAL A 32 3.26 4.50 7.88
N ALA A 33 2.45 4.54 6.84
CA ALA A 33 1.03 4.81 6.89
C ALA A 33 0.29 3.47 7.11
N GLU A 34 -0.03 3.20 8.37
CA GLU A 34 -0.88 2.07 8.73
C GLU A 34 -2.36 2.46 8.68
N ALA A 35 -3.22 1.53 8.27
CA ALA A 35 -4.67 1.68 8.34
C ALA A 35 -5.20 1.22 9.71
N THR A 36 -6.24 1.90 10.22
CA THR A 36 -6.90 1.54 11.48
C THR A 36 -7.31 0.07 11.50
N GLU A 37 -7.02 -0.60 12.62
CA GLU A 37 -7.20 -2.03 12.76
C GLU A 37 -8.66 -2.44 12.90
N LEU A 38 -9.30 -2.73 11.76
CA LEU A 38 -10.65 -3.28 11.68
C LEU A 38 -10.65 -4.75 11.23
N GLY A 39 -9.46 -5.37 11.16
CA GLY A 39 -9.18 -6.66 10.56
C GLY A 39 -8.86 -6.55 9.06
N TRP A 40 -7.95 -7.40 8.56
CA TRP A 40 -7.33 -7.23 7.23
C TRP A 40 -8.32 -6.94 6.09
N ARG A 41 -9.44 -7.68 5.99
CA ARG A 41 -10.45 -7.46 4.94
C ARG A 41 -11.11 -6.09 5.00
N LYS A 42 -11.40 -5.60 6.22
CA LYS A 42 -12.01 -4.28 6.39
C LYS A 42 -10.98 -3.19 6.15
N SER A 43 -9.73 -3.42 6.57
CA SER A 43 -8.63 -2.50 6.28
C SER A 43 -8.45 -2.30 4.78
N LEU A 44 -8.59 -3.32 3.94
CA LEU A 44 -8.53 -3.15 2.48
C LEU A 44 -9.57 -2.19 1.91
N ILE A 45 -10.73 -2.07 2.56
CA ILE A 45 -11.83 -1.20 2.14
C ILE A 45 -11.63 0.22 2.68
N THR A 46 -11.15 0.37 3.92
CA THR A 46 -11.08 1.68 4.60
C THR A 46 -9.70 2.34 4.53
N ALA A 47 -8.65 1.60 4.20
CA ALA A 47 -7.29 2.12 4.07
C ALA A 47 -7.15 3.21 3.00
N PRO A 48 -7.79 3.13 1.81
CA PRO A 48 -7.58 4.13 0.78
C PRO A 48 -7.87 5.57 1.23
N THR A 49 -8.96 5.78 1.97
CA THR A 49 -9.31 7.10 2.53
C THR A 49 -8.27 7.60 3.53
N GLN A 50 -7.74 6.71 4.38
CA GLN A 50 -6.75 7.06 5.39
C GLN A 50 -5.39 7.39 4.75
N PHE A 51 -5.01 6.65 3.70
CA PHE A 51 -3.75 6.90 2.99
C PHE A 51 -3.80 8.16 2.17
N ALA A 52 -4.93 8.44 1.50
CA ALA A 52 -5.12 9.70 0.80
C ALA A 52 -4.98 10.89 1.75
N ALA A 53 -5.59 10.84 2.94
CA ALA A 53 -5.43 11.87 3.96
C ALA A 53 -3.97 12.02 4.40
N LYS A 54 -3.27 10.92 4.72
CA LYS A 54 -1.85 10.95 5.10
C LYS A 54 -0.95 11.55 4.03
N ILE A 55 -1.20 11.25 2.75
CA ILE A 55 -0.43 11.82 1.63
C ILE A 55 -0.67 13.34 1.55
N GLN A 56 -1.92 13.79 1.74
CA GLN A 56 -2.28 15.21 1.71
C GLN A 56 -1.63 15.98 2.87
N ASP A 57 -1.63 15.41 4.07
CA ASP A 57 -1.10 16.04 5.28
C ASP A 57 0.43 16.19 5.26
N CYS A 58 1.14 15.43 4.42
CA CYS A 58 2.60 15.49 4.30
C CYS A 58 3.13 16.61 3.38
N HIS A 59 2.30 17.49 2.81
CA HIS A 59 2.68 18.73 2.09
C HIS A 59 4.02 18.74 1.29
N GLY A 60 4.27 17.72 0.46
CA GLY A 60 5.46 17.65 -0.40
C GLY A 60 6.72 17.08 0.25
N GLU A 61 6.62 16.55 1.47
CA GLU A 61 7.70 15.86 2.17
C GLU A 61 7.91 14.41 1.70
N ILE A 62 7.14 13.93 0.71
CA ILE A 62 7.20 12.55 0.21
C ILE A 62 7.95 12.52 -1.13
N ASP A 63 9.16 11.97 -1.13
CA ASP A 63 9.94 11.75 -2.34
C ASP A 63 9.46 10.52 -3.12
N ALA A 64 8.95 9.50 -2.42
CA ALA A 64 8.40 8.29 -3.01
C ALA A 64 7.36 7.61 -2.11
N LEU A 65 6.39 6.95 -2.75
CA LEU A 65 5.49 6.00 -2.12
C LEU A 65 5.98 4.57 -2.33
N VAL A 66 5.93 3.75 -1.30
CA VAL A 66 5.97 2.28 -1.44
C VAL A 66 4.67 1.71 -0.92
N ALA A 67 3.88 1.10 -1.79
CA ALA A 67 2.62 0.50 -1.41
C ALA A 67 2.74 -1.02 -1.39
N CYS A 68 2.20 -1.66 -0.36
CA CYS A 68 2.25 -3.12 -0.25
C CYS A 68 0.90 -3.75 -0.59
N THR A 69 0.90 -4.81 -1.41
CA THR A 69 -0.33 -5.58 -1.67
C THR A 69 -0.72 -6.45 -0.48
N PRO A 70 -2.03 -6.73 -0.29
CA PRO A 70 -3.15 -6.23 -1.08
C PRO A 70 -3.50 -4.77 -0.75
N ILE A 71 -3.74 -3.95 -1.77
CA ILE A 71 -4.13 -2.53 -1.65
C ILE A 71 -4.92 -2.08 -2.89
N ASP A 72 -5.78 -1.08 -2.74
CA ASP A 72 -6.47 -0.39 -3.84
C ASP A 72 -5.84 1.00 -4.08
N LEU A 73 -4.73 1.05 -4.83
CA LEU A 73 -4.06 2.30 -5.20
C LEU A 73 -4.91 3.22 -6.08
N PRO A 74 -5.70 2.74 -7.06
CA PRO A 74 -6.63 3.60 -7.80
C PRO A 74 -7.54 4.40 -6.87
N ALA A 75 -8.09 3.76 -5.83
CA ALA A 75 -8.90 4.45 -4.83
C ALA A 75 -8.09 5.48 -4.03
N VAL A 76 -6.87 5.14 -3.58
CA VAL A 76 -5.99 6.09 -2.88
C VAL A 76 -5.77 7.34 -3.72
N PHE A 77 -5.37 7.17 -4.99
CA PHE A 77 -5.05 8.28 -5.88
C PHE A 77 -6.29 9.06 -6.33
N GLY A 78 -7.43 8.39 -6.53
CA GLY A 78 -8.69 9.04 -6.84
C GLY A 78 -9.25 9.88 -5.69
N LEU A 79 -8.81 9.62 -4.46
CA LEU A 79 -9.18 10.36 -3.26
C LEU A 79 -8.19 11.50 -2.91
N LEU A 80 -7.09 11.64 -3.67
CA LEU A 80 -6.20 12.78 -3.50
C LEU A 80 -6.89 14.07 -3.97
N ASP A 81 -6.74 15.15 -3.20
CA ASP A 81 -7.13 16.47 -3.67
C ASP A 81 -6.37 16.82 -4.97
N ARG A 82 -7.03 17.55 -5.87
CA ARG A 82 -6.46 17.87 -7.19
C ARG A 82 -5.19 18.72 -7.12
N SER A 83 -4.99 19.47 -6.03
CA SER A 83 -3.78 20.24 -5.79
C SER A 83 -2.60 19.37 -5.34
N VAL A 84 -2.85 18.15 -4.87
CA VAL A 84 -1.80 17.23 -4.42
C VAL A 84 -1.24 16.47 -5.60
N LYS A 85 0.05 16.73 -5.89
CA LYS A 85 0.80 15.96 -6.86
C LYS A 85 1.04 14.55 -6.31
N ARG A 86 0.55 13.53 -7.01
CA ARG A 86 0.84 12.12 -6.72
C ARG A 86 2.37 11.89 -6.72
N PRO A 87 2.98 11.41 -5.61
CA PRO A 87 4.39 11.08 -5.60
C PRO A 87 4.68 9.82 -6.44
N PRO A 88 5.92 9.64 -6.94
CA PRO A 88 6.33 8.41 -7.61
C PRO A 88 6.04 7.20 -6.72
N THR A 89 5.44 6.16 -7.28
CA THR A 89 4.94 5.01 -6.53
C THR A 89 5.56 3.70 -7.00
N LEU A 90 6.19 2.99 -6.07
CA LEU A 90 6.56 1.58 -6.21
C LEU A 90 5.49 0.71 -5.54
N LEU A 91 4.91 -0.23 -6.27
CA LEU A 91 4.08 -1.29 -5.72
C LEU A 91 4.96 -2.50 -5.38
N TYR A 92 4.99 -2.91 -4.12
CA TYR A 92 5.61 -4.14 -3.68
C TYR A 92 4.54 -5.24 -3.51
N MET A 93 4.66 -6.32 -4.28
CA MET A 93 3.67 -7.39 -4.35
C MET A 93 3.89 -8.48 -3.28
N HIS A 94 3.88 -8.11 -1.99
CA HIS A 94 4.22 -9.02 -0.88
C HIS A 94 3.24 -10.19 -0.72
N GLU A 95 1.93 -9.93 -0.74
CA GLU A 95 0.88 -10.95 -0.58
C GLU A 95 -0.20 -10.80 -1.66
N SER A 96 0.23 -10.80 -2.93
CA SER A 96 -0.67 -10.64 -4.06
C SER A 96 -1.77 -11.71 -4.12
N GLN A 97 -3.01 -11.23 -4.25
CA GLN A 97 -4.23 -12.02 -4.40
C GLN A 97 -4.38 -12.64 -5.80
N ILE A 98 -3.59 -12.21 -6.79
CA ILE A 98 -3.57 -12.80 -8.15
C ILE A 98 -3.01 -14.23 -8.12
N GLY A 99 -1.93 -14.43 -7.37
CA GLY A 99 -1.26 -15.73 -7.23
C GLY A 99 -1.71 -16.55 -6.01
N TYR A 100 -2.50 -15.96 -5.10
CA TYR A 100 -2.85 -16.60 -3.85
C TYR A 100 -3.80 -17.79 -4.06
N PRO A 101 -3.52 -18.95 -3.45
CA PRO A 101 -4.38 -20.11 -3.59
C PRO A 101 -5.77 -19.83 -2.97
N PRO A 102 -6.84 -20.40 -3.52
CA PRO A 102 -8.15 -20.31 -2.91
C PRO A 102 -8.09 -20.89 -1.50
N GLY A 103 -8.72 -20.20 -0.55
CA GLY A 103 -8.76 -20.67 0.83
C GLY A 103 -9.52 -22.00 0.95
N PRO A 104 -9.52 -22.63 2.15
CA PRO A 104 -10.14 -23.95 2.38
C PRO A 104 -11.63 -24.02 2.01
N LYS A 105 -12.31 -22.87 1.93
CA LYS A 105 -13.72 -22.73 1.55
C LYS A 105 -13.94 -22.53 0.04
N GLY A 106 -12.90 -22.68 -0.79
CA GLY A 106 -13.00 -22.70 -2.26
C GLY A 106 -13.25 -21.36 -2.96
N GLY A 107 -13.47 -20.26 -2.21
CA GLY A 107 -13.65 -18.93 -2.78
C GLY A 107 -12.32 -18.30 -3.18
N ARG A 108 -12.17 -17.94 -4.47
CA ARG A 108 -11.13 -16.99 -4.89
C ARG A 108 -11.52 -15.60 -4.42
N ALA A 109 -10.58 -14.84 -3.87
CA ALA A 109 -10.82 -13.47 -3.45
C ALA A 109 -10.83 -12.54 -4.69
N PHE A 110 -11.88 -12.65 -5.51
CA PHE A 110 -12.04 -11.82 -6.71
C PHE A 110 -11.87 -10.31 -6.44
N PRO A 111 -12.40 -9.74 -5.34
CA PRO A 111 -12.14 -8.33 -5.02
C PRO A 111 -10.66 -8.01 -4.79
N GLY A 112 -9.91 -8.93 -4.17
CA GLY A 112 -8.46 -8.78 -3.96
C GLY A 112 -7.68 -8.81 -5.27
N MET A 113 -8.06 -9.69 -6.21
CA MET A 113 -7.46 -9.72 -7.54
C MET A 113 -7.71 -8.44 -8.33
N VAL A 114 -8.93 -7.88 -8.23
CA VAL A 114 -9.27 -6.61 -8.88
C VAL A 114 -8.45 -5.47 -8.28
N ALA A 115 -8.32 -5.41 -6.96
CA ALA A 115 -7.50 -4.41 -6.27
C ALA A 115 -6.02 -4.50 -6.68
N ASP A 116 -5.44 -5.71 -6.70
CA ASP A 116 -4.07 -5.93 -7.16
C ASP A 116 -3.87 -5.51 -8.61
N TRP A 117 -4.79 -5.92 -9.50
CA TRP A 117 -4.70 -5.58 -10.92
C TRP A 117 -4.81 -4.06 -11.15
N GLY A 118 -5.75 -3.41 -10.47
CA GLY A 118 -5.88 -1.95 -10.50
C GLY A 118 -4.62 -1.26 -9.97
N SER A 119 -4.04 -1.78 -8.89
CA SER A 119 -2.81 -1.25 -8.29
C SER A 119 -1.59 -1.42 -9.19
N ILE A 120 -1.46 -2.55 -9.88
CA ILE A 120 -0.44 -2.77 -10.91
C ILE A 120 -0.53 -1.70 -12.01
N MET A 121 -1.75 -1.41 -12.48
CA MET A 121 -1.97 -0.43 -13.55
C MET A 121 -1.79 1.03 -13.08
N ALA A 122 -1.93 1.29 -11.78
CA ALA A 122 -1.84 2.63 -11.21
C ALA A 122 -0.42 3.00 -10.71
N ALA A 123 0.42 2.01 -10.41
CA ALA A 123 1.77 2.23 -9.92
C ALA A 123 2.74 2.64 -11.04
N ASP A 124 3.81 3.35 -10.68
CA ASP A 124 4.85 3.73 -11.65
C ASP A 124 5.86 2.61 -11.87
N GLN A 125 6.13 1.83 -10.83
CA GLN A 125 7.04 0.68 -10.82
C GLN A 125 6.48 -0.44 -9.96
N ILE A 126 6.93 -1.67 -10.21
CA ILE A 126 6.45 -2.87 -9.53
C ILE A 126 7.66 -3.72 -9.11
N ALA A 127 7.62 -4.22 -7.87
CA ALA A 127 8.54 -5.22 -7.33
C ALA A 127 7.74 -6.43 -6.83
N VAL A 128 8.29 -7.63 -7.03
CA VAL A 128 7.70 -8.92 -6.61
C VAL A 128 8.63 -9.60 -5.63
#